data_AF-A0A2R3QFP0-F1
#
_entry.id   AF-A0A2R3QFP0-F1
#
_cell.length_a   1.000
_cell.length_b   1.000
_cell.length_c   1.000
_cell.angle_alpha   90.00
_cell.angle_beta   90.00
_cell.angle_gamma   90.00
#
_symmetry.space_group_name_H-M   'P 1'
#
loop_
_entity.id
_entity.type
_entity.pdbx_description
1 polymer ?
#
loop_
_entity_poly.entity_id
_entity_poly.type
_entity_poly.pdbx_seq_one_letter_code
_entity_poly.pdbx_strand_id
1 'polypeptide(L)'
;MISNLPPSPAVAAASDPPRLEAFQEAAQRGEWLHVSRDGAQWHVKAAGTTPSQRAVAWIEPDSDTTSAFVAALGQSFSRGIQAAVAHELDLQPAPGRPLSGRTVLQAIDMAQTSRTALQGVDFLTRLQVSAARGSEAFMSACRELGLEPQSVSTQQRQQIDERMLVRFESAQAGNSSPVAEALAREWLAQELTNIR
;
A
#
# COMPACT_ATOMS: atom_id res chain seq x y z
N MET A 1 -1.06 54.71 21.36
CA MET A 1 -0.19 53.94 20.44
C MET A 1 -0.46 52.47 20.69
N ILE A 2 -1.22 51.83 19.80
CA ILE A 2 -1.62 50.43 19.92
C ILE A 2 -0.73 49.66 18.94
N SER A 3 0.25 48.91 19.46
CA SER A 3 1.16 48.12 18.63
C SER A 3 0.43 46.91 18.07
N ASN A 4 0.38 46.86 16.75
CA ASN A 4 -0.12 45.77 15.93
C ASN A 4 0.88 44.60 16.04
N LEU A 5 0.48 43.49 16.66
CA LEU A 5 1.18 42.21 16.58
C LEU A 5 0.77 41.51 15.27
N PRO A 6 1.70 40.91 14.51
CA PRO A 6 1.34 40.18 13.29
C PRO A 6 0.52 38.93 13.63
N PRO A 7 -0.39 38.50 12.72
CA PRO A 7 -1.17 37.28 12.93
C PRO A 7 -0.25 36.06 12.93
N SER A 8 -0.44 35.23 13.96
CA SER A 8 0.18 33.91 14.11
C SER A 8 -0.14 33.03 12.88
N PRO A 9 0.83 32.36 12.24
CA PRO A 9 0.51 31.44 11.16
C PRO A 9 -0.14 30.17 11.74
N ALA A 10 -1.46 30.11 11.57
CA ALA A 10 -2.24 29.00 11.05
C ALA A 10 -1.73 27.55 11.27
N VAL A 11 -2.58 26.81 12.00
CA VAL A 11 -2.88 25.37 11.88
C VAL A 11 -1.75 24.40 12.25
N ALA A 12 -1.85 23.89 13.49
CA ALA A 12 -1.25 22.62 13.87
C ALA A 12 -1.71 21.52 12.88
N ALA A 13 -0.84 21.16 11.95
CA ALA A 13 -1.00 19.94 11.17
C ALA A 13 -1.05 18.77 12.15
N ALA A 14 -2.11 17.96 12.07
CA ALA A 14 -2.23 16.76 12.86
C ALA A 14 -1.01 15.85 12.64
N SER A 15 -0.52 15.29 13.73
CA SER A 15 0.68 14.46 13.87
C SER A 15 0.57 13.12 13.12
N ASP A 16 0.67 13.13 11.79
CA ASP A 16 0.66 11.88 11.03
C ASP A 16 1.88 11.02 11.39
N PRO A 17 1.69 9.69 11.56
CA PRO A 17 2.81 8.78 11.73
C PRO A 17 3.76 8.86 10.52
N PRO A 18 5.07 8.58 10.71
CA PRO A 18 6.04 8.71 9.65
C PRO A 18 5.71 7.79 8.47
N ARG A 19 5.83 8.34 7.25
CA ARG A 19 5.59 7.59 6.01
C ARG A 19 6.77 6.69 5.67
N LEU A 20 6.52 5.71 4.80
CA LEU A 20 7.53 4.72 4.41
C LEU A 20 8.77 5.37 3.77
N GLU A 21 8.59 6.46 3.03
CA GLU A 21 9.69 7.19 2.38
C GLU A 21 10.70 7.73 3.41
N ALA A 22 10.22 8.20 4.57
CA ALA A 22 11.11 8.70 5.63
C ALA A 22 12.00 7.59 6.21
N PHE A 23 11.47 6.36 6.34
CA PHE A 23 12.26 5.19 6.72
C PHE A 23 13.26 4.80 5.64
N GLN A 24 12.85 4.81 4.38
CA GLN A 24 13.74 4.49 3.27
C GLN A 24 14.92 5.47 3.18
N GLU A 25 14.65 6.77 3.25
CA GLU A 25 15.69 7.80 3.21
C GLU A 25 16.64 7.72 4.41
N ALA A 26 16.13 7.41 5.60
CA ALA A 26 16.96 7.23 6.79
C ALA A 26 17.83 5.96 6.67
N ALA A 27 17.28 4.87 6.14
CA ALA A 27 17.99 3.60 5.96
C ALA A 27 19.09 3.67 4.90
N GLN A 28 18.97 4.55 3.90
CA GLN A 28 20.05 4.82 2.95
C GLN A 28 21.22 5.58 3.58
N ARG A 29 20.98 6.34 4.67
CA ARG A 29 21.95 7.23 5.30
C ARG A 29 22.64 6.63 6.53
N GLY A 30 22.03 5.67 7.21
CA GLY A 30 22.57 5.10 8.44
C GLY A 30 22.23 3.63 8.64
N GLU A 31 23.04 2.98 9.47
CA GLU A 31 22.92 1.55 9.76
C GLU A 31 21.74 1.24 10.69
N TRP A 32 21.40 2.20 11.57
CA TRP A 32 20.36 2.06 12.59
C TRP A 32 19.39 3.23 12.51
N LEU A 33 18.11 2.94 12.68
CA LEU A 33 17.04 3.92 12.66
C LEU A 33 16.36 3.98 14.02
N HIS A 34 15.94 5.18 14.37
CA HIS A 34 15.08 5.43 15.51
C HIS A 34 13.99 6.43 15.12
N VAL A 35 12.77 6.18 15.57
CA VAL A 35 11.67 7.15 15.46
C VAL A 35 11.62 7.97 16.74
N SER A 36 11.70 9.29 16.62
CA SER A 36 11.52 10.23 17.73
C SER A 36 10.33 11.14 17.50
N ARG A 37 9.72 11.62 18.57
CA ARG A 37 8.64 12.62 18.50
C ARG A 37 9.09 13.93 19.14
N ASP A 38 9.22 14.99 18.33
CA ASP A 38 9.51 16.34 18.80
C ASP A 38 8.18 17.12 18.94
N GLY A 39 7.66 17.18 20.17
CA GLY A 39 6.33 17.73 20.45
C GLY A 39 5.22 17.02 19.67
N ALA A 40 4.69 17.68 18.64
CA ALA A 40 3.65 17.13 17.77
C ALA A 40 4.18 16.46 16.50
N GLN A 41 5.48 16.49 16.21
CA GLN A 41 6.02 16.00 14.93
C GLN A 41 6.82 14.70 15.09
N TRP A 42 6.59 13.77 14.17
CA TRP A 42 7.34 12.51 14.08
C TRP A 42 8.54 12.67 13.15
N HIS A 43 9.68 12.12 13.57
CA HIS A 43 10.91 12.11 12.77
C HIS A 43 11.56 10.73 12.79
N VAL A 44 11.97 10.24 11.61
CA VAL A 44 12.84 9.06 11.49
C VAL A 44 14.28 9.55 11.39
N LYS A 45 15.12 9.16 12.34
CA LYS A 45 16.54 9.56 12.42
C LYS A 45 17.42 8.37 12.09
N ALA A 46 18.39 8.60 11.21
CA ALA A 46 19.46 7.66 10.92
C ALA A 46 20.62 7.85 11.91
N ALA A 47 21.16 6.76 12.43
CA ALA A 47 22.31 6.74 13.31
C ALA A 47 23.39 5.79 12.75
N GLY A 48 24.64 6.20 12.87
CA GLY A 48 25.81 5.36 12.63
C GLY A 48 26.41 4.86 13.94
N THR A 49 27.35 3.91 13.85
CA THR A 49 28.19 3.51 14.98
C THR A 49 29.15 4.63 15.37
N THR A 50 29.20 4.98 16.66
CA THR A 50 30.27 5.86 17.18
C THR A 50 31.62 5.10 17.18
N PRO A 51 32.77 5.79 17.06
CA PRO A 51 34.10 5.17 17.04
C PRO A 51 34.47 4.31 18.28
N SER A 52 33.67 4.33 19.34
CA SER A 52 33.92 3.62 20.60
C SER A 52 33.16 2.29 20.74
N GLN A 53 32.46 1.81 19.70
CA GLN A 53 31.61 0.60 19.71
C GLN A 53 30.52 0.58 20.82
N ARG A 54 30.32 1.69 21.54
CA ARG A 54 29.22 1.83 22.49
C ARG A 54 28.03 2.43 21.76
N ALA A 55 27.06 1.57 21.44
CA ALA A 55 25.71 2.00 21.11
C ALA A 55 25.21 2.91 22.24
N VAL A 56 25.12 4.21 21.97
CA VAL A 56 24.51 5.15 22.91
C VAL A 56 23.05 4.75 22.97
N ALA A 57 22.60 4.27 24.13
CA ALA A 57 21.21 3.97 24.38
C ALA A 57 20.43 5.28 24.30
N TRP A 58 19.95 5.60 23.09
CA TRP A 58 18.98 6.67 22.86
C TRP A 58 17.65 6.19 23.43
N ILE A 59 17.52 6.31 24.75
CA ILE A 59 16.30 5.96 25.47
C ILE A 59 15.34 7.14 25.29
N GLU A 60 14.57 7.15 24.21
CA GLU A 60 13.19 7.62 24.28
C GLU A 60 12.36 6.37 24.64
N PRO A 61 11.89 6.23 25.90
CA PRO A 61 11.29 4.98 26.39
C PRO A 61 10.04 4.52 25.63
N ASP A 62 9.36 5.44 24.95
CA ASP A 62 7.99 5.23 24.47
C ASP A 62 7.88 5.10 22.94
N SER A 63 8.98 5.22 22.19
CA SER A 63 8.94 5.07 20.73
C SER A 63 9.32 3.66 20.29
N ASP A 64 8.41 3.02 19.55
CA ASP A 64 8.65 1.73 18.90
C ASP A 64 8.88 1.94 17.41
N THR A 65 10.15 1.96 17.03
CA THR A 65 10.59 2.16 15.65
C THR A 65 10.09 1.03 14.73
N THR A 66 10.06 -0.21 15.23
CA THR A 66 9.59 -1.37 14.45
C THR A 66 8.10 -1.27 14.20
N SER A 67 7.30 -0.99 15.24
CA SER A 67 5.85 -0.83 15.08
C SER A 67 5.50 0.35 14.17
N ALA A 68 6.21 1.47 14.28
CA ALA A 68 6.02 2.61 13.39
C ALA A 68 6.35 2.29 11.93
N PHE A 69 7.44 1.53 11.70
CA PHE A 69 7.81 1.07 10.36
C PHE A 69 6.79 0.08 9.78
N VAL A 70 6.33 -0.89 10.57
CA VAL A 70 5.30 -1.86 10.15
C VAL A 70 3.99 -1.14 9.83
N ALA A 71 3.61 -0.11 10.60
CA ALA A 71 2.45 0.72 10.29
C ALA A 71 2.62 1.50 8.97
N ALA A 72 3.81 2.04 8.71
CA ALA A 72 4.12 2.70 7.44
C ALA A 72 4.06 1.74 6.24
N LEU A 73 4.54 0.50 6.39
CA LEU A 73 4.38 -0.56 5.38
C LEU A 73 2.90 -0.83 5.06
N GLY A 74 2.03 -0.88 6.08
CA GLY A 74 0.59 -1.10 5.91
C GLY A 74 -0.16 0.07 5.27
N GLN A 75 0.42 1.27 5.25
CA GLN A 75 -0.12 2.41 4.51
C GLN A 75 0.24 2.32 3.02
N SER A 76 1.45 1.83 2.71
CA SER A 76 1.97 1.76 1.34
C SER A 76 1.65 0.47 0.59
N PHE A 77 1.33 -0.62 1.31
CA PHE A 77 1.08 -1.95 0.75
C PHE A 77 -0.15 -2.61 1.36
N SER A 78 -0.66 -3.66 0.71
CA SER A 78 -1.78 -4.44 1.24
C SER A 78 -1.44 -5.10 2.57
N ARG A 79 -2.48 -5.32 3.41
CA ARG A 79 -2.32 -5.98 4.71
C ARG A 79 -1.66 -7.36 4.60
N GLY A 80 -1.93 -8.09 3.52
CA GLY A 80 -1.30 -9.38 3.25
C GLY A 80 0.22 -9.26 3.03
N ILE A 81 0.65 -8.29 2.21
CA ILE A 81 2.07 -8.00 2.00
C ILE A 81 2.72 -7.57 3.32
N GLN A 82 2.11 -6.62 4.03
CA GLN A 82 2.60 -6.13 5.32
C GLN A 82 2.80 -7.28 6.32
N ALA A 83 1.80 -8.14 6.48
CA ALA A 83 1.85 -9.26 7.41
C ALA A 83 2.92 -10.29 7.01
N ALA A 84 3.02 -10.63 5.71
CA ALA A 84 4.02 -11.56 5.22
C ALA A 84 5.45 -11.05 5.44
N VAL A 85 5.70 -9.77 5.12
CA VAL A 85 7.02 -9.14 5.32
C VAL A 85 7.36 -9.05 6.80
N ALA A 86 6.41 -8.64 7.65
CA ALA A 86 6.62 -8.55 9.09
C ALA A 86 6.91 -9.92 9.72
N HIS A 87 6.22 -10.97 9.25
CA HIS A 87 6.46 -12.34 9.70
C HIS A 87 7.83 -12.87 9.27
N GLU A 88 8.17 -12.74 7.99
CA GLU A 88 9.42 -13.26 7.41
C GLU A 88 10.66 -12.62 8.03
N LEU A 89 10.60 -11.32 8.35
CA LEU A 89 11.73 -10.58 8.94
C LEU A 89 11.65 -10.47 10.48
N ASP A 90 10.71 -11.17 11.11
CA ASP A 90 10.44 -11.13 12.55
C ASP A 90 10.32 -9.69 13.11
N LEU A 91 9.56 -8.83 12.42
CA LEU A 91 9.33 -7.44 12.79
C LEU A 91 8.30 -7.34 13.92
N GLN A 92 8.71 -7.74 15.12
CA GLN A 92 7.89 -7.63 16.33
C GLN A 92 8.07 -6.27 17.03
N PRO A 93 7.03 -5.78 17.72
CA PRO A 93 7.13 -4.60 18.58
C PRO A 93 8.35 -4.68 19.50
N ALA A 94 9.19 -3.66 19.45
CA ALA A 94 10.43 -3.61 20.22
C ALA A 94 10.69 -2.17 20.71
N PRO A 95 9.92 -1.69 21.71
CA PRO A 95 10.04 -0.32 22.22
C PRO A 95 11.47 0.02 22.64
N GLY A 96 11.92 1.22 22.26
CA GLY A 96 13.26 1.72 22.55
C GLY A 96 14.41 0.99 21.83
N ARG A 97 14.12 0.01 20.97
CA ARG A 97 15.14 -0.64 20.13
C ARG A 97 15.24 0.03 18.76
N PRO A 98 16.47 0.30 18.28
CA PRO A 98 16.65 0.78 16.92
C PRO A 98 16.35 -0.34 15.92
N LEU A 99 15.84 0.04 14.75
CA LEU A 99 15.63 -0.87 13.62
C LEU A 99 16.81 -0.78 12.65
N SER A 100 17.30 -1.90 12.14
CA SER A 100 18.39 -1.88 11.16
C SER A 100 17.93 -1.28 9.82
N GLY A 101 18.74 -0.39 9.24
CA GLY A 101 18.50 0.15 7.91
C GLY A 101 18.52 -0.92 6.82
N ARG A 102 19.36 -1.96 6.97
CA ARG A 102 19.36 -3.11 6.05
C ARG A 102 18.03 -3.85 6.08
N THR A 103 17.49 -4.10 7.27
CA THR A 103 16.18 -4.73 7.44
C THR A 103 15.06 -3.88 6.82
N VAL A 104 15.11 -2.55 6.98
CA VAL A 104 14.14 -1.64 6.33
C VAL A 104 14.20 -1.74 4.82
N LEU A 105 15.39 -1.66 4.21
CA LEU A 105 15.54 -1.75 2.75
C LEU A 105 15.11 -3.12 2.23
N GLN A 106 15.47 -4.20 2.93
CA GLN A 106 15.04 -5.55 2.59
C GLN A 106 13.52 -5.72 2.66
N ALA A 107 12.88 -5.20 3.71
CA ALA A 107 11.42 -5.23 3.87
C ALA A 107 10.72 -4.49 2.72
N ILE A 108 11.23 -3.33 2.31
CA ILE A 108 10.69 -2.55 1.19
C ILE A 108 10.82 -3.33 -0.12
N ASP A 109 12.00 -3.93 -0.39
CA ASP A 109 12.24 -4.72 -1.60
C ASP A 109 11.31 -5.95 -1.68
N MET A 110 11.15 -6.67 -0.56
CA MET A 110 10.22 -7.80 -0.46
C MET A 110 8.77 -7.35 -0.70
N ALA A 111 8.36 -6.22 -0.15
CA ALA A 111 7.01 -5.68 -0.33
C ALA A 111 6.76 -5.27 -1.79
N GLN A 112 7.73 -4.62 -2.42
CA GLN A 112 7.66 -4.24 -3.85
C GLN A 112 7.56 -5.47 -4.75
N THR A 113 8.41 -6.47 -4.52
CA THR A 113 8.41 -7.73 -5.27
C THR A 113 7.08 -8.47 -5.11
N SER A 114 6.56 -8.54 -3.88
CA SER A 114 5.25 -9.14 -3.59
C SER A 114 4.13 -8.42 -4.33
N ARG A 115 4.13 -7.08 -4.34
CA ARG A 115 3.15 -6.29 -5.11
C ARG A 115 3.21 -6.62 -6.60
N THR A 116 4.40 -6.70 -7.20
CA THR A 116 4.55 -7.06 -8.62
C THR A 116 4.02 -8.46 -8.92
N ALA A 117 4.26 -9.43 -8.04
CA ALA A 117 3.70 -10.77 -8.19
C ALA A 117 2.16 -10.75 -8.17
N LEU A 118 1.56 -10.00 -7.23
CA LEU A 118 0.10 -9.88 -7.12
C LEU A 118 -0.53 -9.12 -8.30
N GLN A 119 0.17 -8.15 -8.89
CA GLN A 119 -0.24 -7.52 -10.14
C GLN A 119 -0.33 -8.52 -11.30
N GLY A 120 0.55 -9.53 -11.33
CA GLY A 120 0.45 -10.65 -12.26
C GLY A 120 -0.82 -11.48 -12.08
N VAL A 121 -1.23 -11.70 -10.81
CA VAL A 121 -2.50 -12.38 -10.49
C VAL A 121 -3.69 -11.56 -10.98
N ASP A 122 -3.72 -10.26 -10.69
CA ASP A 122 -4.78 -9.36 -11.19
C ASP A 122 -4.86 -9.35 -12.71
N PHE A 123 -3.72 -9.37 -13.39
CA PHE A 123 -3.67 -9.48 -14.85
C PHE A 123 -4.34 -10.76 -15.35
N LEU A 124 -4.06 -11.92 -14.73
CA LEU A 124 -4.69 -13.19 -15.07
C LEU A 124 -6.20 -13.16 -14.79
N THR A 125 -6.62 -12.64 -13.63
CA THR A 125 -8.04 -12.50 -13.29
C THR A 125 -8.78 -11.65 -14.34
N ARG A 126 -8.19 -10.52 -14.75
CA ARG A 126 -8.76 -9.67 -15.83
C ARG A 126 -8.93 -10.43 -17.15
N LEU A 127 -7.96 -11.28 -17.52
CA LEU A 127 -8.09 -12.10 -18.73
C LEU A 127 -9.24 -13.12 -18.61
N GLN A 128 -9.44 -13.69 -17.42
CA GLN A 128 -10.52 -14.65 -17.15
C GLN A 128 -11.91 -14.01 -17.18
N VAL A 129 -12.01 -12.71 -16.91
CA VAL A 129 -13.29 -11.97 -16.93
C VAL A 129 -13.46 -11.02 -18.12
N SER A 130 -12.54 -11.06 -19.10
CA SER A 130 -12.58 -10.15 -20.25
C SER A 130 -13.78 -10.42 -21.16
N ALA A 131 -14.56 -9.38 -21.43
CA ALA A 131 -15.66 -9.39 -22.38
C ALA A 131 -15.13 -9.38 -23.82
N ALA A 132 -14.09 -8.59 -24.11
CA ALA A 132 -13.54 -8.47 -25.47
C ALA A 132 -12.95 -9.78 -25.97
N ARG A 133 -12.40 -10.61 -25.07
CA ARG A 133 -11.88 -11.95 -25.39
C ARG A 133 -12.97 -13.03 -25.45
N GLY A 134 -14.21 -12.70 -25.10
CA GLY A 134 -15.29 -13.68 -25.00
C GLY A 134 -14.99 -14.77 -23.96
N SER A 135 -14.47 -14.37 -22.80
CA SER A 135 -14.12 -15.29 -21.72
C SER A 135 -15.32 -16.12 -21.25
N GLU A 136 -15.06 -17.27 -20.62
CA GLU A 136 -16.12 -18.10 -20.04
C GLU A 136 -16.95 -17.33 -19.01
N ALA A 137 -16.31 -16.48 -18.19
CA ALA A 137 -17.01 -15.65 -17.22
C ALA A 137 -17.97 -14.65 -17.88
N PHE A 138 -17.56 -14.01 -19.00
CA PHE A 138 -18.45 -13.16 -19.79
C PHE A 138 -19.63 -13.95 -20.37
N MET A 139 -19.35 -15.12 -20.95
CA MET A 139 -20.41 -15.97 -21.51
C MET A 139 -21.39 -16.43 -20.42
N SER A 140 -20.91 -16.77 -19.23
CA SER A 140 -21.75 -17.11 -18.08
C SER A 140 -22.61 -15.93 -17.63
N ALA A 141 -22.01 -14.76 -17.44
CA ALA A 141 -22.72 -13.56 -17.01
C ALA A 141 -23.79 -13.12 -18.02
N CYS A 142 -23.52 -13.25 -19.33
CA CYS A 142 -24.54 -13.03 -20.36
C CYS A 142 -25.74 -14.00 -20.20
N ARG A 143 -25.48 -15.30 -20.02
CA ARG A 143 -26.55 -16.31 -19.83
C ARG A 143 -27.38 -16.03 -18.58
N GLU A 144 -26.73 -15.70 -17.47
CA GLU A 144 -27.39 -15.36 -16.20
C GLU A 144 -28.28 -14.12 -16.32
N LEU A 145 -27.89 -13.16 -17.17
CA LEU A 145 -28.66 -11.94 -17.44
C LEU A 145 -29.70 -12.10 -18.57
N GLY A 146 -29.79 -13.27 -19.21
CA GLY A 146 -30.65 -13.50 -20.36
C GLY A 146 -30.24 -12.67 -21.59
N LEU A 147 -28.95 -12.38 -21.74
CA LEU A 147 -28.37 -11.69 -22.88
C LEU A 147 -27.76 -12.70 -23.85
N GLU A 148 -28.01 -12.52 -25.14
CA GLU A 148 -27.26 -13.23 -26.17
C GLU A 148 -25.86 -12.62 -26.27
N PRO A 149 -24.77 -13.38 -26.08
CA PRO A 149 -23.42 -12.81 -26.13
C PRO A 149 -23.14 -12.04 -27.42
N GLN A 150 -23.70 -12.51 -28.54
CA GLN A 150 -23.56 -11.87 -29.85
C GLN A 150 -24.26 -10.51 -29.96
N SER A 151 -25.25 -10.22 -29.10
CA SER A 151 -25.91 -8.92 -29.07
C SER A 151 -25.04 -7.82 -28.43
N VAL A 152 -24.00 -8.21 -27.67
CA VAL A 152 -23.02 -7.27 -27.13
C VAL A 152 -21.93 -7.05 -28.17
N SER A 153 -21.92 -5.86 -28.76
CA SER A 153 -20.99 -5.48 -29.82
C SER A 153 -19.53 -5.49 -29.34
N THR A 154 -18.58 -5.63 -30.27
CA THR A 154 -17.15 -5.55 -29.97
C THR A 154 -16.78 -4.26 -29.23
N GLN A 155 -17.38 -3.14 -29.61
CA GLN A 155 -17.14 -1.84 -28.97
C GLN A 155 -17.65 -1.83 -27.51
N GLN A 156 -18.84 -2.36 -27.24
CA GLN A 156 -19.36 -2.47 -25.87
C GLN A 156 -18.48 -3.38 -25.01
N ARG A 157 -17.99 -4.49 -25.55
CA ARG A 157 -17.08 -5.40 -24.85
C ARG A 157 -15.75 -4.73 -24.49
N GLN A 158 -15.20 -3.92 -25.39
CA GLN A 158 -14.00 -3.13 -25.12
C GLN A 158 -14.25 -2.09 -24.01
N GLN A 159 -15.38 -1.38 -24.05
CA GLN A 159 -15.76 -0.43 -23.01
C GLN A 159 -15.96 -1.09 -21.65
N ILE A 160 -16.52 -2.30 -21.61
CA ILE A 160 -16.63 -3.09 -20.38
C ILE A 160 -15.22 -3.39 -19.82
N ASP A 161 -14.30 -3.86 -20.66
CA ASP A 161 -12.93 -4.16 -20.23
C ASP A 161 -12.17 -2.91 -19.74
N GLU A 162 -12.40 -1.75 -20.35
CA GLU A 162 -11.85 -0.46 -19.89
C GLU A 162 -12.39 -0.04 -18.51
N ARG A 163 -13.70 -0.17 -18.27
CA ARG A 163 -14.29 0.11 -16.95
C ARG A 163 -13.83 -0.88 -15.89
N MET A 164 -13.70 -2.16 -16.27
CA MET A 164 -13.12 -3.19 -15.42
C MET A 164 -11.69 -2.81 -15.04
N LEU A 165 -10.86 -2.37 -15.99
CA LEU A 165 -9.49 -1.91 -15.71
C LEU A 165 -9.48 -0.81 -14.63
N VAL A 166 -10.36 0.20 -14.73
CA VAL A 166 -10.46 1.26 -13.72
C VAL A 166 -10.79 0.70 -12.33
N ARG A 167 -11.67 -0.31 -12.24
CA ARG A 167 -11.99 -0.97 -10.95
C ARG A 167 -10.79 -1.72 -10.36
N PHE A 168 -10.02 -2.42 -11.19
CA PHE A 168 -8.78 -3.10 -10.75
C PHE A 168 -7.72 -2.10 -10.29
N GLU A 169 -7.54 -0.98 -11.00
CA GLU A 169 -6.63 0.09 -10.60
C GLU A 169 -7.04 0.72 -9.27
N SER A 170 -8.35 0.95 -9.07
CA SER A 170 -8.89 1.43 -7.80
C SER A 170 -8.65 0.44 -6.65
N ALA A 171 -8.81 -0.86 -6.89
CA ALA A 171 -8.51 -1.90 -5.89
C ALA A 171 -7.01 -1.96 -5.55
N GLN A 172 -6.12 -1.77 -6.53
CA GLN A 172 -4.68 -1.67 -6.29
C GLN A 172 -4.34 -0.44 -5.43
N ALA A 173 -4.88 0.74 -5.78
CA ALA A 173 -4.67 1.96 -4.99
C ALA A 173 -5.23 1.86 -3.57
N GLY A 174 -6.34 1.12 -3.41
CA GLY A 174 -6.96 0.82 -2.12
C GLY A 174 -6.36 -0.38 -1.39
N ASN A 175 -5.17 -0.87 -1.78
CA ASN A 175 -4.48 -1.98 -1.11
C ASN A 175 -5.32 -3.27 -0.98
N SER A 176 -6.26 -3.46 -1.91
CA SER A 176 -7.23 -4.57 -1.99
C SER A 176 -6.92 -5.53 -3.13
N SER A 177 -5.66 -5.50 -3.63
CA SER A 177 -5.11 -6.46 -4.60
C SER A 177 -4.45 -7.65 -3.87
N PRO A 178 -4.58 -8.89 -4.38
CA PRO A 178 -5.24 -9.24 -5.64
C PRO A 178 -6.76 -9.28 -5.52
N VAL A 179 -7.45 -8.91 -6.59
CA VAL A 179 -8.91 -8.98 -6.68
C VAL A 179 -9.33 -10.44 -6.85
N ALA A 180 -10.15 -10.93 -5.93
CA ALA A 180 -10.71 -12.27 -6.01
C ALA A 180 -11.58 -12.44 -7.26
N GLU A 181 -11.50 -13.60 -7.90
CA GLU A 181 -12.23 -13.88 -9.14
C GLU A 181 -13.74 -13.69 -9.00
N ALA A 182 -14.32 -14.10 -7.85
CA ALA A 182 -15.74 -13.92 -7.58
C ALA A 182 -16.16 -12.43 -7.63
N LEU A 183 -15.40 -11.55 -7.00
CA LEU A 183 -15.66 -10.10 -7.02
C LEU A 183 -15.50 -9.53 -8.45
N ALA A 184 -14.49 -9.99 -9.20
CA ALA A 184 -14.32 -9.58 -10.59
C ALA A 184 -15.49 -10.03 -11.48
N ARG A 185 -16.05 -11.22 -11.25
CA ARG A 185 -17.26 -11.72 -11.92
C ARG A 185 -18.49 -10.87 -11.57
N GLU A 186 -18.65 -10.49 -10.30
CA GLU A 186 -19.71 -9.58 -9.87
C GLU A 186 -19.61 -8.22 -10.59
N TRP A 187 -18.41 -7.64 -10.68
CA TRP A 187 -18.20 -6.40 -11.42
C TRP A 187 -18.53 -6.54 -12.91
N LEU A 188 -18.15 -7.64 -13.54
CA LEU A 188 -18.48 -7.92 -14.93
C LEU A 188 -20.00 -7.95 -15.15
N ALA A 189 -20.74 -8.64 -14.28
CA ALA A 189 -22.20 -8.70 -14.35
C ALA A 189 -22.84 -7.32 -14.17
N GLN A 190 -22.29 -6.48 -13.28
CA GLN A 190 -22.73 -5.09 -13.11
C GLN A 190 -22.51 -4.27 -14.38
N GLU A 191 -21.33 -4.35 -15.01
CA GLU A 191 -21.06 -3.61 -16.25
C GLU A 191 -21.93 -4.09 -17.41
N LEU A 192 -22.25 -5.38 -17.48
CA LEU A 192 -23.21 -5.93 -18.44
C LEU A 192 -24.64 -5.43 -18.22
N THR A 193 -25.03 -5.19 -16.98
CA THR A 193 -26.33 -4.59 -16.67
C THR A 193 -26.39 -3.13 -17.14
N ASN A 194 -25.27 -2.40 -17.05
CA ASN A 194 -25.17 -0.99 -17.41
C ASN A 194 -25.17 -0.72 -18.93
N ILE A 195 -25.13 -1.74 -19.78
CA ILE A 195 -25.20 -1.61 -21.25
C ILE A 195 -26.60 -1.90 -21.82
N ARG A 196 -27.56 -2.29 -20.98
CA ARG A 196 -28.99 -2.30 -21.32
C ARG A 196 -29.53 -0.88 -21.40
#